data_AF-A0A1Y1Q3S5-F1
#
_entry.id   AF-A0A1Y1Q3S5-F1
#
_cell.length_a   1.000
_cell.length_b   1.000
_cell.length_c   1.000
_cell.angle_alpha   90.00
_cell.angle_beta   90.00
_cell.angle_gamma   90.00
#
_symmetry.space_group_name_H-M   'P 1'
#
loop_
_entity.id
_entity.type
_entity.pdbx_description
1 polymer ?
#
loop_
_entity_poly.entity_id
_entity_poly.type
_entity_poly.pdbx_seq_one_letter_code
_entity_poly.pdbx_strand_id
1 'polypeptide(L)' 'MPKRTDINSILIIGAGPIIIGQACEFDYSGAQAGKVLRKEGYRVILGLNNLKAIETKKVCDSANRCT' A
#
# COMPACT_ATOMS: atom_id res chain seq x y z
N MET A 1 13.45 -10.04 -14.88
CA MET A 1 14.24 -8.80 -14.80
C MET A 1 14.76 -8.63 -13.38
N PRO A 2 16.01 -8.21 -13.19
CA PRO A 2 16.54 -7.89 -11.87
C PRO A 2 15.90 -6.61 -11.29
N LYS A 3 16.08 -6.41 -9.99
CA LYS A 3 15.63 -5.21 -9.26
C LYS A 3 16.24 -3.95 -9.87
N ARG A 4 15.41 -2.90 -10.06
CA ARG A 4 15.88 -1.58 -10.48
C ARG A 4 16.58 -0.84 -9.33
N THR A 5 17.71 -0.21 -9.61
CA THR A 5 18.53 0.52 -8.62
C THR A 5 18.29 2.02 -8.62
N ASP A 6 17.56 2.53 -9.61
CA ASP A 6 17.25 3.96 -9.78
C ASP A 6 15.93 4.39 -9.11
N ILE A 7 15.15 3.43 -8.62
CA ILE A 7 13.89 3.67 -7.90
C ILE A 7 14.13 3.46 -6.40
N ASN A 8 13.85 4.49 -5.59
CA ASN A 8 13.99 4.43 -4.14
C ASN A 8 12.65 4.50 -3.39
N SER A 9 11.62 5.06 -4.05
CA SER A 9 10.29 5.25 -3.48
C SER A 9 9.20 4.87 -4.46
N ILE A 10 8.16 4.21 -3.97
CA ILE A 10 7.02 3.73 -4.76
C ILE A 10 5.74 4.21 -4.09
N LEU A 11 4.88 4.88 -4.87
CA LEU A 11 3.52 5.22 -4.47
C LEU A 11 2.58 4.10 -4.94
N ILE A 12 1.90 3.45 -4.00
CA ILE A 12 0.80 2.53 -4.28
C ILE A 12 -0.50 3.32 -4.22
N ILE A 13 -1.25 3.32 -5.32
CA ILE A 13 -2.56 3.95 -5.42
C ILE A 13 -3.63 2.87 -5.26
N GLY A 14 -4.52 3.07 -4.30
CA GLY A 14 -5.65 2.16 -4.07
C GLY A 14 -6.68 2.19 -5.19
N ALA A 15 -7.54 1.17 -5.22
CA ALA A 15 -8.61 1.07 -6.19
C ALA A 15 -9.77 2.05 -5.95
N GLY A 16 -9.85 2.67 -4.78
CA GLY A 16 -10.98 3.53 -4.41
C GLY A 16 -12.05 2.81 -3.59
N PRO A 17 -13.26 3.40 -3.47
CA PRO A 17 -14.34 2.81 -2.69
C PRO A 17 -14.77 1.45 -3.25
N ILE A 18 -15.26 0.59 -2.37
CA ILE A 18 -15.82 -0.71 -2.74
C ILE A 18 -17.09 -0.49 -3.56
N ILE A 19 -17.13 -1.05 -4.76
CA ILE A 19 -18.28 -1.05 -5.67
C ILE A 19 -18.53 -2.46 -6.22
N ILE A 20 -19.71 -2.71 -6.79
CA ILE A 20 -20.00 -3.99 -7.45
C ILE A 20 -19.00 -4.17 -8.61
N GLY A 21 -18.25 -5.27 -8.57
CA GLY A 21 -17.18 -5.56 -9.54
C GLY A 21 -15.80 -5.00 -9.17
N GLN A 22 -15.67 -4.28 -8.04
CA GLN A 22 -14.39 -3.84 -7.50
C GLN A 22 -14.44 -3.84 -5.96
N ALA A 23 -14.12 -4.99 -5.37
CA ALA A 23 -14.28 -5.25 -3.95
C ALA A 23 -12.93 -5.41 -3.24
N CYS A 24 -12.87 -6.31 -2.26
CA CYS A 24 -11.74 -6.46 -1.34
C CYS A 24 -10.48 -7.06 -1.99
N GLU A 25 -10.56 -7.54 -3.22
CA GLU A 25 -9.41 -8.11 -3.94
C GLU A 25 -8.26 -7.09 -4.05
N PHE A 26 -8.57 -5.81 -4.23
CA PHE A 26 -7.56 -4.76 -4.35
C PHE A 26 -6.96 -4.36 -3.00
N ASP A 27 -7.71 -4.49 -1.91
CA ASP A 27 -7.18 -4.31 -0.57
C ASP A 27 -6.17 -5.43 -0.24
N TYR A 28 -6.48 -6.68 -0.63
CA TYR A 28 -5.56 -7.81 -0.45
C TYR A 28 -4.30 -7.69 -1.32
N SER A 29 -4.47 -7.39 -2.61
CA SER A 29 -3.34 -7.20 -3.52
C SER A 29 -2.47 -6.01 -3.13
N GLY A 30 -3.07 -4.90 -2.71
CA GLY A 30 -2.34 -3.73 -2.19
C GLY A 30 -1.48 -4.08 -0.99
N ALA A 31 -2.03 -4.86 -0.05
CA ALA A 31 -1.29 -5.30 1.14
C ALA A 31 -0.13 -6.25 0.84
N GLN A 32 -0.33 -7.17 -0.09
CA GLN A 32 0.77 -8.03 -0.55
C GLN A 32 1.86 -7.23 -1.25
N ALA A 33 1.48 -6.28 -2.12
CA ALA A 33 2.43 -5.42 -2.82
C ALA A 33 3.25 -4.57 -1.83
N GLY A 34 2.58 -3.93 -0.87
CA GLY A 34 3.24 -3.16 0.19
C GLY A 34 4.23 -4.00 0.99
N LYS A 35 3.84 -5.24 1.35
CA LYS A 35 4.71 -6.17 2.09
C LYS A 35 5.96 -6.56 1.31
N VAL A 36 5.83 -6.91 0.03
CA VAL A 36 6.97 -7.32 -0.81
C VAL A 36 7.89 -6.14 -1.08
N LEU A 37 7.35 -4.98 -1.45
CA LEU A 37 8.16 -3.81 -1.75
C LEU A 37 8.94 -3.30 -0.54
N ARG A 38 8.36 -3.37 0.66
CA ARG A 38 9.09 -3.05 1.91
C ARG A 38 10.20 -4.07 2.20
N LYS A 39 9.96 -5.37 1.98
CA LYS A 39 10.99 -6.42 2.13
C LYS A 39 12.15 -6.24 1.16
N GLU A 40 11.86 -5.76 -0.04
CA GLU A 40 12.85 -5.41 -1.05
C GLU A 40 13.58 -4.08 -0.74
N GLY A 41 13.24 -3.38 0.35
CA GLY A 41 13.92 -2.17 0.80
C GLY A 41 13.49 -0.88 0.11
N TYR A 42 12.34 -0.86 -0.57
CA TYR A 42 11.77 0.38 -1.11
C TYR A 42 11.03 1.16 -0.03
N ARG A 43 11.09 2.50 -0.13
CA ARG A 43 10.16 3.36 0.59
C ARG A 43 8.78 3.27 -0.06
N VAL A 44 7.81 2.70 0.65
CA VAL A 44 6.43 2.57 0.14
C VAL A 44 5.54 3.64 0.74
N ILE A 45 4.88 4.41 -0.11
CA ILE A 45 3.83 5.37 0.24
C ILE A 45 2.52 4.79 -0.25
N LEU A 46 1.50 4.75 0.61
CA LEU A 46 0.21 4.16 0.28
C LEU A 46 -0.86 5.27 0.31
N GLY A 47 -1.48 5.53 -0.83
CA GLY A 47 -2.59 6.47 -0.96
C GLY A 47 -3.90 5.71 -1.17
N LEU A 48 -4.66 5.50 -0.09
CA LEU A 48 -5.99 4.86 -0.14
C LEU A 48 -7.08 5.87 0.22
N ASN A 49 -8.16 5.87 -0.56
CA ASN A 49 -9.40 6.62 -0.33
C ASN A 49 -10.59 5.71 0.06
N ASN A 50 -10.31 4.48 0.50
CA ASN A 50 -11.30 3.50 0.97
C ASN A 50 -11.38 3.52 2.52
N LEU A 51 -12.55 3.86 3.07
CA LEU A 51 -12.84 3.91 4.51
C LEU A 51 -12.72 2.57 5.27
N LYS A 52 -12.67 1.43 4.56
CA LYS A 52 -12.61 0.07 5.12
C LYS A 52 -11.33 -0.71 4.77
N ALA A 53 -10.31 -0.05 4.23
CA ALA A 53 -9.05 -0.70 3.96
C ALA A 53 -8.42 -1.24 5.25
N ILE A 54 -8.39 -2.57 5.37
CA ILE A 54 -7.81 -3.33 6.49
C ILE A 54 -6.35 -2.92 6.76
N GLU A 55 -5.64 -2.47 5.72
CA GLU A 55 -4.23 -2.10 5.81
C GLU A 55 -3.94 -0.79 6.57
N THR A 56 -4.96 -0.02 6.94
CA THR A 56 -4.75 1.28 7.61
C THR A 56 -4.66 1.20 9.14
N LYS A 57 -4.80 0.02 9.77
CA LYS A 57 -4.87 -0.08 11.24
C LYS A 57 -3.54 -0.29 11.97
N LYS A 58 -2.39 -0.41 11.28
CA LYS A 58 -1.05 -0.31 11.90
C LYS A 58 -0.03 0.24 10.92
N VAL A 59 0.90 1.03 11.44
CA VAL A 59 2.05 1.68 10.78
C VAL A 59 1.76 3.07 10.23
N CYS A 60 1.65 4.04 11.15
CA CYS A 60 2.03 5.41 10.84
C CYS A 60 3.51 5.65 11.20
N ASP A 61 4.26 6.29 10.30
CA ASP A 61 4.90 7.60 10.54
C ASP A 61 5.60 8.14 9.28
N SER A 62 5.70 9.46 9.07
CA SER A 62 6.57 10.39 9.82
C SER A 62 5.90 11.72 10.20
N ALA A 63 4.56 11.77 10.29
CA ALA A 63 3.87 12.92 10.89
C ALA A 63 2.45 12.65 11.42
N ASN A 64 2.04 11.40 11.72
CA ASN A 64 0.91 11.12 12.63
C ASN A 64 0.72 9.62 12.93
N ARG A 65 1.67 9.09 13.70
CA ARG A 65 1.69 7.90 14.59
C ARG A 65 0.39 7.17 14.86
N CYS A 66 0.46 5.85 14.67
CA CYS A 66 -0.16 4.77 15.43
C CYS A 66 0.74 3.53 15.28
N THR A 67 1.17 3.02 16.44
CA THR A 67 2.05 1.87 16.68
C THR A 67 1.62 0.58 15.99
#